data_AF-A0A519N4Z6-F1
#
_entry.id   AF-A0A519N4Z6-F1
#
_cell.length_a   1.000
_cell.length_b   1.000
_cell.length_c   1.000
_cell.angle_alpha   90.00
_cell.angle_beta   90.00
_cell.angle_gamma   90.00
#
_symmetry.space_group_name_H-M   'P 1'
#
loop_
_entity.id
_entity.type
_entity.pdbx_description
1 polymer ?
#
loop_
_entity_poly.entity_id
_entity_poly.type
_entity_poly.pdbx_seq_one_letter_code
_entity_poly.pdbx_strand_id
1 'polypeptide(L)'
;MKKMLLAALLAVTLNSNAQLQAFINGKEVKSGGTILPKDLPSLQISFKNPKKVTVISGASVLYAQLLDADKRDIQMFFTQKEGYVAIEDFFKSAANKKHKVFGTDGFPNRGNTLDWILSSAKGQEKQKTMQLKVGFYVVEETGYQKYGPQVQLNEPLVFNVPVWDAKNLALPFLDLAIDKTNVVGDIDHKQTGQLDRKETVVGYRLREKEIWYGAFAIDSDNFPGMNVQELADDFIHGGTVWANYNNLYNSKKAFKDYDIAKYTIPYDDFNGLCDEKLRLSQLSYQVNKANKKANLMDLYEKVTVNGLKGYKFTSNTESRSHINASDWKDKGNFVIYILEHPTNPKLTLVVSSNVANDKNTIAETDAVLMKFINAIKK
;
A
#
# COMPACT_ATOMS: atom_id res chain seq x y z
N MET A 1 24.59 -53.87 -39.13
CA MET A 1 24.82 -52.73 -38.20
C MET A 1 24.89 -51.38 -38.94
N LYS A 2 23.79 -50.95 -39.57
CA LYS A 2 23.70 -49.63 -40.24
C LYS A 2 22.34 -48.92 -40.01
N LYS A 3 21.48 -49.46 -39.15
CA LYS A 3 20.13 -48.92 -38.87
C LYS A 3 19.99 -48.27 -37.49
N MET A 4 21.01 -48.33 -36.62
CA MET A 4 20.97 -47.69 -35.29
C MET A 4 21.60 -46.30 -35.23
N LEU A 5 22.31 -45.85 -36.27
CA LEU A 5 22.88 -44.49 -36.28
C LEU A 5 21.91 -43.40 -36.79
N LEU A 6 20.87 -43.78 -37.55
CA LEU A 6 19.95 -42.81 -38.14
C LEU A 6 18.83 -42.38 -37.17
N ALA A 7 18.51 -43.21 -36.16
CA ALA A 7 17.55 -42.86 -35.11
C ALA A 7 18.15 -41.93 -34.03
N ALA A 8 19.48 -41.92 -33.87
CA ALA A 8 20.18 -41.00 -32.99
C ALA A 8 20.50 -39.65 -33.67
N LEU A 9 20.53 -39.60 -35.01
CA LEU A 9 20.78 -38.36 -35.77
C LEU A 9 19.51 -37.56 -36.14
N LEU A 10 18.31 -38.14 -36.02
CA LEU A 10 17.05 -37.40 -36.18
C LEU A 10 16.57 -36.71 -34.89
N ALA A 11 17.29 -36.83 -33.78
CA ALA A 11 17.01 -36.10 -32.54
C ALA A 11 17.70 -34.72 -32.45
N VAL A 12 18.31 -34.23 -33.54
CA VAL A 12 19.02 -32.93 -33.58
C VAL A 12 18.43 -31.97 -34.62
N THR A 13 17.27 -32.27 -35.21
CA THR A 13 16.56 -31.29 -36.03
C THR A 13 15.73 -30.37 -35.15
N LEU A 14 16.26 -29.16 -34.94
CA LEU A 14 15.54 -27.95 -34.54
C LEU A 14 15.04 -27.92 -33.09
N ASN A 15 15.97 -27.74 -32.14
CA ASN A 15 15.68 -27.10 -30.85
C ASN A 15 15.34 -25.60 -31.04
N SER A 16 14.32 -25.27 -31.82
CA SER A 16 13.60 -24.02 -31.62
C SER A 16 12.65 -24.24 -30.45
N ASN A 17 13.15 -24.07 -29.23
CA ASN A 17 12.28 -24.00 -28.05
C ASN A 17 11.20 -22.95 -28.30
N ALA A 18 9.95 -23.25 -27.92
CA ALA A 18 8.88 -22.26 -27.93
C ALA A 18 9.35 -21.08 -27.07
N GLN A 19 9.54 -19.90 -27.66
CA GLN A 19 10.06 -18.74 -26.93
C GLN A 19 8.92 -17.77 -26.64
N LEU A 20 8.81 -17.30 -25.40
CA LEU A 20 8.05 -16.09 -25.12
C LEU A 20 8.88 -14.88 -25.57
N GLN A 21 8.21 -13.92 -26.19
CA GLN A 21 8.76 -12.61 -26.47
C GLN A 21 7.92 -11.57 -25.72
N ALA A 22 8.58 -10.53 -25.21
CA ALA A 22 7.92 -9.40 -24.58
C ALA A 22 8.11 -8.14 -25.40
N PHE A 23 7.12 -7.26 -25.38
CA PHE A 23 7.12 -5.99 -26.06
C PHE A 23 6.64 -4.89 -25.11
N ILE A 24 7.33 -3.76 -25.13
CA ILE A 24 6.95 -2.54 -24.41
C ILE A 24 6.79 -1.45 -25.47
N ASN A 25 5.64 -0.77 -25.47
CA ASN A 25 5.32 0.24 -26.49
C ASN A 25 5.58 -0.26 -27.93
N GLY A 26 5.25 -1.53 -28.18
CA GLY A 26 5.43 -2.20 -29.48
C GLY A 26 6.84 -2.71 -29.79
N LYS A 27 7.88 -2.33 -29.02
CA LYS A 27 9.27 -2.73 -29.23
C LYS A 27 9.63 -3.96 -28.41
N GLU A 28 10.36 -4.90 -29.01
CA GLU A 28 10.79 -6.13 -28.31
C GLU A 28 11.78 -5.80 -27.17
N VAL A 29 11.57 -6.41 -26.01
CA VAL A 29 12.43 -6.30 -24.82
C VAL A 29 12.98 -7.67 -24.44
N LYS A 30 14.26 -7.70 -24.06
CA LYS A 30 14.97 -8.94 -23.72
C LYS A 30 14.89 -9.25 -22.23
N SER A 31 14.80 -10.54 -21.89
CA SER A 31 14.93 -11.03 -20.51
C SER A 31 16.24 -10.52 -19.88
N GLY A 32 16.23 -10.31 -18.57
CA GLY A 32 17.28 -9.65 -17.78
C GLY A 32 17.26 -8.12 -17.86
N GLY A 33 16.45 -7.54 -18.75
CA GLY A 33 16.35 -6.09 -18.93
C GLY A 33 15.67 -5.36 -17.77
N THR A 34 15.84 -4.04 -17.74
CA THR A 34 15.11 -3.14 -16.84
C THR A 34 13.90 -2.55 -17.56
N ILE A 35 12.73 -2.57 -16.93
CA ILE A 35 11.49 -1.95 -17.42
C ILE A 35 11.05 -0.91 -16.40
N LEU A 36 10.82 0.33 -16.84
CA LEU A 36 10.34 1.38 -15.93
C LEU A 36 8.88 1.13 -15.54
N PRO A 37 8.47 1.45 -14.30
CA PRO A 37 7.08 1.26 -13.84
C PRO A 37 6.02 1.83 -14.79
N LYS A 38 6.27 3.03 -15.34
CA LYS A 38 5.36 3.72 -16.28
C LYS A 38 5.13 2.97 -17.60
N ASP A 39 6.05 2.08 -17.97
CA ASP A 39 6.00 1.36 -19.24
C ASP A 39 5.28 0.00 -19.10
N LEU A 40 5.15 -0.52 -17.87
CA LEU A 40 4.48 -1.80 -17.59
C LEU A 40 3.04 -1.88 -18.12
N PRO A 41 2.18 -0.84 -18.06
CA PRO A 41 0.84 -0.90 -18.65
C PRO A 41 0.82 -1.22 -20.16
N SER A 42 1.92 -0.94 -20.87
CA SER A 42 2.09 -1.24 -22.30
C SER A 42 2.63 -2.64 -22.58
N LEU A 43 2.95 -3.42 -21.54
CA LEU A 43 3.56 -4.73 -21.69
C LEU A 43 2.65 -5.67 -22.44
N GLN A 44 3.18 -6.21 -23.52
CA GLN A 44 2.58 -7.25 -24.32
C GLN A 44 3.51 -8.44 -24.43
N ILE A 45 2.95 -9.63 -24.56
CA ILE A 45 3.73 -10.85 -24.81
C ILE A 45 3.17 -11.65 -25.98
N SER A 46 4.04 -12.36 -26.68
CA SER A 46 3.66 -13.27 -27.75
C SER A 46 4.55 -14.50 -27.75
N PHE A 47 4.13 -15.53 -28.50
CA PHE A 47 4.92 -16.73 -28.70
C PHE A 47 5.67 -16.63 -30.04
N LYS A 48 6.95 -17.01 -30.02
CA LYS A 48 7.77 -17.25 -31.19
C LYS A 48 7.99 -18.75 -31.34
N ASN A 49 7.66 -19.28 -32.51
CA ASN A 49 7.80 -20.69 -32.86
C ASN A 49 7.21 -21.64 -31.79
N PRO A 50 5.91 -21.52 -31.44
CA PRO A 50 5.32 -22.37 -30.43
C PRO A 50 5.48 -23.84 -30.82
N LYS A 51 6.09 -24.63 -29.94
CA LYS A 51 6.21 -26.08 -30.11
C LYS A 51 4.80 -26.67 -30.07
N LYS A 52 4.50 -27.57 -31.02
CA LYS A 52 3.34 -28.46 -30.88
C LYS A 52 3.63 -29.41 -29.73
N VAL A 53 3.01 -29.17 -28.59
CA VAL A 53 3.05 -30.10 -27.45
C VAL A 53 1.92 -31.10 -27.64
N THR A 54 2.17 -32.36 -27.36
CA THR A 54 1.14 -33.40 -27.37
C THR A 54 0.07 -33.07 -26.33
N VAL A 55 -1.18 -33.43 -26.63
CA VAL A 55 -2.34 -33.22 -25.76
C VAL A 55 -2.03 -33.70 -24.33
N ILE A 56 -2.15 -32.77 -23.37
CA ILE A 56 -2.16 -33.06 -21.93
C ILE A 56 -3.59 -32.73 -21.46
N SER A 57 -4.31 -33.71 -20.91
CA SER A 57 -5.54 -33.40 -20.14
C SER A 57 -5.11 -32.62 -18.91
N GLY A 58 -5.63 -31.41 -18.70
CA GLY A 58 -5.26 -30.60 -17.54
C GLY A 58 -5.43 -29.10 -17.77
N ALA A 59 -4.45 -28.30 -17.36
CA ALA A 59 -4.50 -26.84 -17.50
C ALA A 59 -3.23 -26.23 -18.11
N SER A 60 -3.42 -25.16 -18.88
CA SER A 60 -2.36 -24.31 -19.44
C SER A 60 -2.49 -22.91 -18.90
N VAL A 61 -1.40 -22.36 -18.35
CA VAL A 61 -1.42 -21.07 -17.66
C VAL A 61 -0.31 -20.17 -18.19
N LEU A 62 -0.70 -19.04 -18.78
CA LEU A 62 0.18 -17.94 -19.13
C LEU A 62 0.07 -16.88 -18.04
N TYR A 63 1.20 -16.57 -17.41
CA TYR A 63 1.22 -15.74 -16.21
C TYR A 63 2.27 -14.64 -16.29
N ALA A 64 2.00 -13.55 -15.57
CA ALA A 64 2.95 -12.53 -15.18
C ALA A 64 2.92 -12.40 -13.65
N GLN A 65 4.08 -12.48 -13.03
CA GLN A 65 4.23 -12.51 -11.58
C GLN A 65 5.15 -11.36 -11.15
N LEU A 66 4.68 -10.54 -10.21
CA LEU A 66 5.49 -9.53 -9.54
C LEU A 66 6.07 -10.12 -8.26
N LEU A 67 7.38 -10.03 -8.11
CA LEU A 67 8.14 -10.56 -6.99
C LEU A 67 8.91 -9.43 -6.29
N ASP A 68 9.09 -9.56 -4.97
CA ASP A 68 9.99 -8.69 -4.22
C ASP A 68 11.47 -9.09 -4.42
N ALA A 69 12.39 -8.35 -3.79
CA ALA A 69 13.83 -8.64 -3.85
C ALA A 69 14.21 -10.02 -3.27
N ASP A 70 13.39 -10.58 -2.37
CA ASP A 70 13.55 -11.91 -1.79
C ASP A 70 12.89 -13.01 -2.65
N LYS A 71 12.40 -12.66 -3.85
CA LYS A 71 11.67 -13.53 -4.78
C LYS A 71 10.34 -14.06 -4.23
N ARG A 72 9.76 -13.38 -3.26
CA ARG A 72 8.43 -13.71 -2.73
C ARG A 72 7.36 -13.12 -3.63
N ASP A 73 6.28 -13.87 -3.79
CA ASP A 73 5.14 -13.45 -4.60
C ASP A 73 4.46 -12.22 -3.98
N ILE A 74 4.35 -11.16 -4.77
CA ILE A 74 3.53 -9.98 -4.44
C ILE A 74 2.14 -10.17 -5.07
N GLN A 75 2.11 -10.48 -6.37
CA GLN A 75 0.87 -10.71 -7.11
C GLN A 75 1.16 -11.47 -8.41
N MET A 76 0.28 -12.42 -8.72
CA MET A 76 0.21 -13.08 -10.02
C MET A 76 -1.00 -12.59 -10.82
N PHE A 77 -0.77 -12.37 -12.11
CA PHE A 77 -1.76 -12.08 -13.16
C PHE A 77 -1.70 -13.21 -14.18
N PHE A 78 -2.84 -13.81 -14.54
CA PHE A 78 -2.78 -14.97 -15.42
C PHE A 78 -4.05 -15.17 -16.24
N THR A 79 -3.89 -15.84 -17.37
CA THR A 79 -4.98 -16.45 -18.12
C THR A 79 -4.78 -17.96 -18.13
N GLN A 80 -5.88 -18.70 -17.96
CA GLN A 80 -5.89 -20.15 -17.82
C GLN A 80 -6.88 -20.77 -18.81
N LYS A 81 -6.47 -21.88 -19.41
CA LYS A 81 -7.33 -22.78 -20.21
C LYS A 81 -7.27 -24.17 -19.60
N GLU A 82 -8.42 -24.82 -19.49
CA GLU A 82 -8.56 -26.18 -18.95
C GLU A 82 -9.09 -27.14 -20.02
N GLY A 83 -8.82 -28.44 -19.84
CA GLY A 83 -9.37 -29.53 -20.64
C GLY A 83 -8.40 -30.18 -21.63
N TYR A 84 -8.89 -31.21 -22.33
CA TYR A 84 -8.15 -32.11 -23.22
C TYR A 84 -7.51 -31.45 -24.46
N VAL A 85 -7.74 -30.16 -24.71
CA VAL A 85 -7.11 -29.41 -25.82
C VAL A 85 -6.56 -28.06 -25.35
N ALA A 86 -6.42 -27.85 -24.03
CA ALA A 86 -6.06 -26.55 -23.45
C ALA A 86 -4.81 -25.93 -24.07
N ILE A 87 -3.75 -26.71 -24.26
CA ILE A 87 -2.48 -26.25 -24.84
C ILE A 87 -2.66 -25.88 -26.31
N GLU A 88 -3.36 -26.72 -27.06
CA GLU A 88 -3.59 -26.53 -28.49
C GLU A 88 -4.48 -25.30 -28.75
N ASP A 89 -5.53 -25.12 -27.96
CA ASP A 89 -6.40 -23.95 -28.01
C ASP A 89 -5.65 -22.68 -27.62
N PHE A 90 -4.78 -22.76 -26.61
CA PHE A 90 -3.94 -21.63 -26.22
C PHE A 90 -3.03 -21.23 -27.37
N PHE A 91 -2.28 -22.16 -27.97
CA PHE A 91 -1.37 -21.84 -29.07
C PHE A 91 -2.09 -21.46 -30.37
N LYS A 92 -3.23 -22.07 -30.72
CA LYS A 92 -4.02 -21.69 -31.90
C LYS A 92 -4.58 -20.27 -31.78
N SER A 93 -5.06 -19.90 -30.60
CA SER A 93 -5.56 -18.54 -30.35
C SER A 93 -4.44 -17.50 -30.15
N ALA A 94 -3.22 -17.94 -29.81
CA ALA A 94 -2.07 -17.08 -29.52
C ALA A 94 -1.03 -16.98 -30.66
N ALA A 95 -1.09 -17.86 -31.68
CA ALA A 95 -0.15 -17.84 -32.81
C ALA A 95 -0.25 -16.48 -33.53
N ASN A 96 0.81 -15.67 -33.39
CA ASN A 96 0.95 -14.30 -33.94
C ASN A 96 0.16 -13.18 -33.25
N LYS A 97 -0.47 -13.43 -32.09
CA LYS A 97 -1.16 -12.38 -31.32
C LYS A 97 -0.28 -11.86 -30.19
N LYS A 98 -0.20 -10.54 -30.05
CA LYS A 98 0.36 -9.89 -28.86
C LYS A 98 -0.73 -9.82 -27.79
N HIS A 99 -0.49 -10.44 -26.65
CA HIS A 99 -1.37 -10.43 -25.48
C HIS A 99 -0.95 -9.31 -24.55
N LYS A 100 -1.86 -8.40 -24.24
CA LYS A 100 -1.62 -7.40 -23.20
C LYS A 100 -1.55 -8.12 -21.85
N VAL A 101 -0.62 -7.72 -20.99
CA VAL A 101 -0.45 -8.33 -19.67
C VAL A 101 -1.30 -7.62 -18.61
N PHE A 102 -1.32 -6.28 -18.63
CA PHE A 102 -1.98 -5.46 -17.61
C PHE A 102 -3.07 -4.55 -18.20
N GLY A 103 -3.96 -4.04 -17.34
CA GLY A 103 -5.02 -3.09 -17.71
C GLY A 103 -6.18 -3.72 -18.48
N THR A 104 -7.01 -2.89 -19.12
CA THR A 104 -8.14 -3.33 -19.95
C THR A 104 -7.65 -4.28 -21.05
N ASP A 105 -8.36 -5.41 -21.21
CA ASP A 105 -8.02 -6.53 -22.11
C ASP A 105 -6.71 -7.26 -21.78
N GLY A 106 -6.11 -6.97 -20.62
CA GLY A 106 -4.98 -7.68 -20.06
C GLY A 106 -5.36 -9.01 -19.40
N PHE A 107 -4.44 -9.60 -18.67
CA PHE A 107 -4.76 -10.77 -17.87
C PHE A 107 -5.74 -10.41 -16.75
N PRO A 108 -6.72 -11.29 -16.47
CA PRO A 108 -7.54 -11.15 -15.28
C PRO A 108 -6.66 -10.96 -14.05
N ASN A 109 -6.94 -9.91 -13.27
CA ASN A 109 -6.39 -9.80 -11.93
C ASN A 109 -7.35 -10.50 -10.95
N ARG A 110 -6.77 -11.13 -9.92
CA ARG A 110 -7.48 -11.54 -8.72
C ARG A 110 -6.75 -10.88 -7.56
N GLY A 111 -7.14 -9.65 -7.24
CA GLY A 111 -6.50 -8.86 -6.19
C GLY A 111 -6.21 -7.43 -6.62
N ASN A 112 -5.06 -6.91 -6.21
CA ASN A 112 -4.71 -5.51 -6.40
C ASN A 112 -4.39 -5.20 -7.87
N THR A 113 -4.71 -3.97 -8.29
CA THR A 113 -4.32 -3.46 -9.62
C THR A 113 -2.81 -3.22 -9.66
N LEU A 114 -2.24 -3.17 -10.87
CA LEU A 114 -0.82 -2.82 -11.03
C LEU A 114 -0.49 -1.47 -10.40
N ASP A 115 -1.34 -0.46 -10.62
CA ASP A 115 -1.14 0.89 -10.09
C ASP A 115 -1.17 0.90 -8.56
N TRP A 116 -2.06 0.12 -7.94
CA TRP A 116 -2.09 -0.04 -6.49
C TRP A 116 -0.78 -0.65 -5.97
N ILE A 117 -0.31 -1.73 -6.60
CA ILE A 117 0.94 -2.41 -6.21
C ILE A 117 2.13 -1.46 -6.31
N LEU A 118 2.27 -0.75 -7.45
CA LEU A 118 3.37 0.18 -7.69
C LEU A 118 3.35 1.38 -6.74
N SER A 119 2.16 1.89 -6.41
CA SER A 119 1.99 3.03 -5.48
C SER A 119 2.23 2.63 -4.03
N SER A 120 1.84 1.42 -3.66
CA SER A 120 2.00 0.86 -2.32
C SER A 120 3.42 0.36 -2.03
N ALA A 121 4.17 -0.01 -3.07
CA ALA A 121 5.56 -0.45 -2.97
C ALA A 121 6.56 0.70 -2.68
N LYS A 122 6.12 1.95 -2.81
CA LYS A 122 6.93 3.14 -2.58
C LYS A 122 7.40 3.19 -1.12
N GLY A 123 8.71 3.08 -0.93
CA GLY A 123 9.35 3.25 0.39
C GLY A 123 9.54 1.96 1.18
N GLN A 124 9.15 0.80 0.66
CA GLN A 124 9.58 -0.50 1.17
C GLN A 124 10.90 -0.91 0.51
N GLU A 125 11.97 -1.10 1.28
CA GLU A 125 13.31 -1.43 0.77
C GLU A 125 13.30 -2.73 -0.05
N LYS A 126 12.55 -3.74 0.39
CA LYS A 126 12.41 -5.02 -0.34
C LYS A 126 11.70 -4.90 -1.69
N GLN A 127 10.98 -3.81 -1.93
CA GLN A 127 10.26 -3.55 -3.18
C GLN A 127 10.84 -2.36 -3.95
N LYS A 128 12.04 -1.88 -3.56
CA LYS A 128 12.77 -0.83 -4.27
C LYS A 128 13.00 -1.16 -5.73
N THR A 129 13.37 -2.41 -5.99
CA THR A 129 13.34 -3.01 -7.33
C THR A 129 12.55 -4.30 -7.23
N MET A 130 11.42 -4.36 -7.92
CA MET A 130 10.65 -5.59 -8.05
C MET A 130 11.13 -6.39 -9.26
N GLN A 131 10.82 -7.68 -9.28
CA GLN A 131 11.06 -8.54 -10.42
C GLN A 131 9.74 -8.91 -11.08
N LEU A 132 9.61 -8.65 -12.38
CA LEU A 132 8.51 -9.13 -13.19
C LEU A 132 8.95 -10.42 -13.89
N LYS A 133 8.28 -11.53 -13.58
CA LYS A 133 8.49 -12.83 -14.22
C LYS A 133 7.30 -13.19 -15.09
N VAL A 134 7.53 -13.43 -16.37
CA VAL A 134 6.50 -13.85 -17.32
C VAL A 134 6.81 -15.24 -17.81
N GLY A 135 5.88 -16.18 -17.68
CA GLY A 135 6.11 -17.57 -18.05
C GLY A 135 4.86 -18.28 -18.51
N PHE A 136 5.06 -19.50 -19.00
CA PHE A 136 4.00 -20.37 -19.46
C PHE A 136 4.24 -21.80 -18.97
N TYR A 137 3.32 -22.30 -18.14
CA TYR A 137 3.39 -23.66 -17.63
C TYR A 137 2.13 -24.46 -17.96
N VAL A 138 2.29 -25.78 -17.91
CA VAL A 138 1.21 -26.74 -18.04
C VAL A 138 1.20 -27.67 -16.84
N VAL A 139 0.01 -28.13 -16.48
CA VAL A 139 -0.21 -29.17 -15.46
C VAL A 139 -1.13 -30.23 -16.04
N GLU A 140 -0.78 -31.49 -15.81
CA GLU A 140 -1.62 -32.63 -16.19
C GLU A 140 -2.67 -32.90 -15.10
N GLU A 141 -3.88 -33.27 -15.49
CA GLU A 141 -4.92 -33.77 -14.60
C GLU A 141 -4.68 -35.26 -14.28
N THR A 142 -4.65 -35.58 -13.00
CA THR A 142 -4.39 -36.91 -12.42
C THR A 142 -5.60 -37.36 -11.59
N GLY A 143 -6.68 -37.76 -12.24
CA GLY A 143 -7.94 -38.17 -11.60
C GLY A 143 -9.01 -37.08 -11.65
N TYR A 144 -10.04 -37.14 -10.80
CA TYR A 144 -11.17 -36.20 -10.81
C TYR A 144 -10.80 -34.81 -10.23
N GLN A 145 -9.95 -34.01 -10.90
CA GLN A 145 -9.45 -32.66 -10.49
C GLN A 145 -8.18 -32.56 -9.63
N LYS A 146 -7.35 -33.60 -9.51
CA LYS A 146 -6.00 -33.43 -8.93
C LYS A 146 -5.02 -33.06 -10.03
N TYR A 147 -4.29 -31.97 -9.89
CA TYR A 147 -3.25 -31.58 -10.85
C TYR A 147 -1.89 -32.14 -10.46
N GLY A 148 -1.17 -32.70 -11.44
CA GLY A 148 0.20 -33.15 -11.34
C GLY A 148 1.20 -31.98 -11.25
N PRO A 149 2.52 -32.26 -11.27
CA PRO A 149 3.55 -31.24 -11.16
C PRO A 149 3.51 -30.25 -12.33
N GLN A 150 3.86 -28.99 -12.05
CA GLN A 150 3.97 -27.94 -13.06
C GLN A 150 5.18 -28.19 -13.97
N VAL A 151 4.95 -28.17 -15.28
CA VAL A 151 6.00 -28.26 -16.30
C VAL A 151 6.08 -26.93 -17.05
N GLN A 152 7.23 -26.25 -16.94
CA GLN A 152 7.48 -25.04 -17.73
C GLN A 152 7.76 -25.42 -19.17
N LEU A 153 7.04 -24.84 -20.13
CA LEU A 153 7.24 -25.12 -21.55
C LEU A 153 8.37 -24.27 -22.16
N ASN A 154 8.79 -23.24 -21.43
CA ASN A 154 9.86 -22.33 -21.82
C ASN A 154 10.56 -21.74 -20.60
N GLU A 155 11.73 -21.15 -20.82
CA GLU A 155 12.35 -20.33 -19.81
C GLU A 155 11.52 -19.06 -19.60
N PRO A 156 11.14 -18.73 -18.35
CA PRO A 156 10.43 -17.49 -18.05
C PRO A 156 11.27 -16.27 -18.42
N LEU A 157 10.62 -15.25 -18.97
CA LEU A 157 11.20 -13.93 -19.11
C LEU A 157 11.22 -13.26 -17.74
N VAL A 158 12.34 -12.64 -17.39
CA VAL A 158 12.53 -11.97 -16.10
C VAL A 158 12.99 -10.55 -16.35
N PHE A 159 12.33 -9.57 -15.75
CA PHE A 159 12.66 -8.16 -15.87
C PHE A 159 12.79 -7.52 -14.50
N ASN A 160 13.69 -6.55 -14.38
CA ASN A 160 13.81 -5.73 -13.17
C ASN A 160 12.96 -4.47 -13.33
N VAL A 161 12.21 -4.13 -12.30
CA VAL A 161 11.30 -2.97 -12.26
C VAL A 161 11.73 -2.06 -11.10
N PRO A 162 12.57 -1.04 -11.34
CA PRO A 162 12.96 -0.09 -10.31
C PRO A 162 11.75 0.78 -9.95
N VAL A 163 11.23 0.60 -8.75
CA VAL A 163 10.01 1.26 -8.28
C VAL A 163 10.32 2.65 -7.77
N TRP A 164 11.38 2.81 -6.99
CA TRP A 164 11.75 4.08 -6.36
C TRP A 164 13.26 4.17 -6.12
N ASP A 165 13.77 5.39 -5.95
CA ASP A 165 15.21 5.66 -5.78
C ASP A 165 15.58 6.01 -4.33
N ALA A 166 16.86 5.96 -3.97
CA ALA A 166 17.29 6.11 -2.59
C ALA A 166 17.04 7.49 -1.95
N LYS A 167 16.78 8.53 -2.74
CA LYS A 167 16.71 9.92 -2.27
C LYS A 167 15.36 10.55 -2.49
N ASN A 168 14.83 10.52 -3.70
CA ASN A 168 13.57 11.17 -4.05
C ASN A 168 12.45 10.14 -4.07
N LEU A 169 11.73 10.03 -2.96
CA LEU A 169 10.60 9.10 -2.87
C LEU A 169 9.28 9.85 -3.06
N ALA A 170 8.60 9.56 -4.16
CA ALA A 170 7.20 9.97 -4.35
C ALA A 170 6.26 9.14 -3.48
N LEU A 171 5.37 9.82 -2.77
CA LEU A 171 4.32 9.29 -1.91
C LEU A 171 2.96 9.70 -2.49
N PRO A 172 2.48 9.00 -3.54
CA PRO A 172 1.31 9.41 -4.31
C PRO A 172 0.03 9.57 -3.48
N PHE A 173 -0.19 8.77 -2.43
CA PHE A 173 -1.37 8.91 -1.58
C PHE A 173 -1.35 10.16 -0.69
N LEU A 174 -0.20 10.82 -0.59
CA LEU A 174 -0.07 12.13 0.04
C LEU A 174 -0.01 13.27 -0.96
N ASP A 175 0.11 13.01 -2.28
CA ASP A 175 0.45 14.01 -3.29
C ASP A 175 1.79 14.75 -3.01
N LEU A 176 2.78 14.01 -2.49
CA LEU A 176 4.07 14.55 -2.07
C LEU A 176 5.26 13.74 -2.58
N ALA A 177 6.44 14.35 -2.48
CA ALA A 177 7.71 13.64 -2.49
C ALA A 177 8.49 13.96 -1.21
N ILE A 178 9.33 13.04 -0.75
CA ILE A 178 10.21 13.24 0.39
C ILE A 178 11.67 12.93 0.05
N ASP A 179 12.59 13.48 0.85
CA ASP A 179 13.97 13.03 0.89
C ASP A 179 14.10 11.77 1.77
N LYS A 180 14.09 10.59 1.12
CA LYS A 180 14.11 9.28 1.81
C LYS A 180 15.39 9.07 2.62
N THR A 181 16.49 9.77 2.34
CA THR A 181 17.71 9.63 3.17
C THR A 181 17.52 10.16 4.58
N ASN A 182 16.53 11.04 4.80
CA ASN A 182 16.17 11.56 6.11
C ASN A 182 15.16 10.66 6.86
N VAL A 183 14.59 9.66 6.19
CA VAL A 183 13.58 8.73 6.73
C VAL A 183 14.08 7.30 6.53
N VAL A 184 14.83 6.79 7.51
CA VAL A 184 15.67 5.58 7.35
C VAL A 184 14.85 4.27 7.39
N GLY A 185 13.60 4.29 7.84
CA GLY A 185 12.73 3.11 7.93
C GLY A 185 11.95 2.79 6.65
N ASP A 186 11.35 1.59 6.62
CA ASP A 186 10.32 1.24 5.63
C ASP A 186 9.09 2.15 5.80
N ILE A 187 8.44 2.43 4.67
CA ILE A 187 7.19 3.18 4.58
C ILE A 187 6.12 2.23 4.05
N ASP A 188 5.24 1.78 4.92
CA ASP A 188 4.13 0.90 4.57
C ASP A 188 2.92 1.73 4.18
N HIS A 189 2.13 1.29 3.20
CA HIS A 189 0.82 1.88 2.98
C HIS A 189 -0.14 1.51 4.13
N LYS A 190 -1.09 2.40 4.42
CA LYS A 190 -2.18 2.16 5.36
C LYS A 190 -3.48 2.73 4.79
N GLN A 191 -4.57 1.99 4.93
CA GLN A 191 -5.91 2.38 4.49
C GLN A 191 -6.88 2.29 5.67
N THR A 192 -7.85 3.19 5.72
CA THR A 192 -8.85 3.27 6.81
C THR A 192 -10.20 2.64 6.47
N GLY A 193 -10.29 1.95 5.33
CA GLY A 193 -11.57 1.48 4.81
C GLY A 193 -11.42 0.69 3.52
N GLN A 194 -12.56 0.41 2.88
CA GLN A 194 -12.62 -0.27 1.60
C GLN A 194 -12.38 0.73 0.46
N LEU A 195 -11.56 0.38 -0.53
CA LEU A 195 -11.11 1.30 -1.58
C LEU A 195 -12.22 1.92 -2.45
N ASP A 196 -13.40 1.32 -2.46
CA ASP A 196 -14.58 1.79 -3.20
C ASP A 196 -15.42 2.84 -2.45
N ARG A 197 -15.08 3.11 -1.18
CA ARG A 197 -15.80 4.07 -0.35
C ARG A 197 -15.17 5.46 -0.37
N LYS A 198 -16.00 6.49 -0.43
CA LYS A 198 -15.57 7.89 -0.55
C LYS A 198 -14.83 8.39 0.70
N GLU A 199 -15.18 7.84 1.87
CA GLU A 199 -14.57 8.14 3.16
C GLU A 199 -13.23 7.41 3.40
N THR A 200 -12.83 6.50 2.51
CA THR A 200 -11.57 5.77 2.65
C THR A 200 -10.40 6.71 2.41
N VAL A 201 -9.56 6.85 3.43
CA VAL A 201 -8.31 7.59 3.34
C VAL A 201 -7.17 6.59 3.23
N VAL A 202 -6.28 6.84 2.27
CA VAL A 202 -5.05 6.08 2.09
C VAL A 202 -3.88 6.99 2.44
N GLY A 203 -2.93 6.44 3.18
CA GLY A 203 -1.70 7.13 3.53
C GLY A 203 -0.61 6.12 3.79
N TYR A 204 0.31 6.50 4.67
CA TYR A 204 1.47 5.70 4.99
C TYR A 204 1.65 5.55 6.49
N ARG A 205 2.06 4.36 6.92
CA ARG A 205 2.51 4.04 8.27
C ARG A 205 4.01 3.79 8.24
N LEU A 206 4.68 4.35 9.22
CA LEU A 206 6.12 4.28 9.37
C LEU A 206 6.46 3.82 10.79
N ARG A 207 7.65 3.22 10.92
CA ARG A 207 8.23 2.91 12.22
C ARG A 207 9.67 3.37 12.24
N GLU A 208 10.01 4.19 13.24
CA GLU A 208 11.40 4.51 13.56
C GLU A 208 11.64 4.21 15.04
N LYS A 209 12.60 3.34 15.35
CA LYS A 209 12.78 2.74 16.67
C LYS A 209 11.47 2.04 17.13
N GLU A 210 10.98 2.37 18.31
CA GLU A 210 9.71 1.87 18.88
C GLU A 210 8.54 2.84 18.61
N ILE A 211 8.73 3.88 17.79
CA ILE A 211 7.69 4.89 17.50
C ILE A 211 6.98 4.52 16.21
N TRP A 212 5.70 4.18 16.31
CA TRP A 212 4.81 4.04 15.17
C TRP A 212 4.11 5.36 14.87
N TYR A 213 4.12 5.77 13.62
CA TYR A 213 3.43 6.98 13.19
C TYR A 213 2.83 6.79 11.80
N GLY A 214 1.87 7.65 11.47
CA GLY A 214 1.22 7.69 10.18
C GLY A 214 1.27 9.08 9.58
N ALA A 215 1.25 9.14 8.25
CA ALA A 215 1.06 10.34 7.46
C ALA A 215 -0.11 10.12 6.50
N PHE A 216 -1.05 11.06 6.44
CA PHE A 216 -2.28 10.99 5.65
C PHE A 216 -2.58 12.36 5.02
N ALA A 217 -3.19 12.37 3.84
CA ALA A 217 -3.74 13.56 3.22
C ALA A 217 -5.27 13.48 3.20
N ILE A 218 -5.93 14.46 3.82
CA ILE A 218 -7.38 14.54 3.88
C ILE A 218 -7.87 15.47 2.78
N ASP A 219 -8.68 14.94 1.87
CA ASP A 219 -9.18 15.66 0.71
C ASP A 219 -10.53 16.33 0.99
N SER A 220 -10.58 17.64 0.79
CA SER A 220 -11.81 18.44 0.87
C SER A 220 -12.87 18.06 -0.17
N ASP A 221 -12.53 17.40 -1.28
CA ASP A 221 -13.53 16.85 -2.22
C ASP A 221 -14.28 15.65 -1.58
N ASN A 222 -13.62 14.93 -0.67
CA ASN A 222 -14.22 13.85 0.12
C ASN A 222 -14.93 14.35 1.37
N PHE A 223 -14.39 15.40 2.00
CA PHE A 223 -14.92 16.05 3.19
C PHE A 223 -15.16 17.55 2.92
N PRO A 224 -16.30 17.95 2.33
CA PRO A 224 -16.54 19.32 1.89
C PRO A 224 -16.35 20.37 2.99
N GLY A 225 -15.53 21.38 2.72
CA GLY A 225 -15.20 22.45 3.68
C GLY A 225 -13.99 22.14 4.57
N MET A 226 -13.45 20.92 4.50
CA MET A 226 -12.25 20.52 5.24
C MET A 226 -11.05 21.41 4.87
N ASN A 227 -10.37 21.88 5.90
CA ASN A 227 -9.10 22.61 5.81
C ASN A 227 -8.30 22.34 7.10
N VAL A 228 -7.10 22.92 7.21
CA VAL A 228 -6.20 22.72 8.35
C VAL A 228 -6.84 23.06 9.70
N GLN A 229 -7.64 24.12 9.78
CA GLN A 229 -8.32 24.53 11.01
C GLN A 229 -9.50 23.60 11.32
N GLU A 230 -10.32 23.30 10.32
CA GLU A 230 -11.48 22.40 10.48
C GLU A 230 -11.06 20.99 10.90
N LEU A 231 -9.96 20.46 10.36
CA LEU A 231 -9.47 19.14 10.72
C LEU A 231 -8.88 19.09 12.14
N ALA A 232 -8.23 20.18 12.56
CA ALA A 232 -7.75 20.32 13.93
C ALA A 232 -8.92 20.42 14.91
N ASP A 233 -9.97 21.15 14.54
CA ASP A 233 -11.18 21.26 15.34
C ASP A 233 -11.91 19.91 15.47
N ASP A 234 -12.02 19.14 14.37
CA ASP A 234 -12.59 17.79 14.37
C ASP A 234 -11.80 16.84 15.27
N PHE A 235 -10.47 16.83 15.13
CA PHE A 235 -9.60 15.94 15.91
C PHE A 235 -9.74 16.20 17.41
N ILE A 236 -9.66 17.46 17.85
CA ILE A 236 -9.62 17.78 19.28
C ILE A 236 -10.97 17.50 19.94
N HIS A 237 -12.06 17.77 19.23
CA HIS A 237 -13.41 17.44 19.68
C HIS A 237 -13.64 15.93 19.73
N GLY A 238 -13.25 15.19 18.68
CA GLY A 238 -13.32 13.74 18.63
C GLY A 238 -12.50 13.07 19.72
N GLY A 239 -11.24 13.49 19.90
CA GLY A 239 -10.38 13.00 20.99
C GLY A 239 -10.95 13.30 22.37
N THR A 240 -11.61 14.45 22.56
CA THR A 240 -12.24 14.81 23.83
C THR A 240 -13.47 13.97 24.14
N VAL A 241 -14.30 13.64 23.14
CA VAL A 241 -15.43 12.71 23.31
C VAL A 241 -14.91 11.35 23.78
N TRP A 242 -13.92 10.80 23.07
CA TRP A 242 -13.38 9.48 23.35
C TRP A 242 -12.65 9.41 24.69
N ALA A 243 -11.86 10.41 25.05
CA ALA A 243 -11.19 10.48 26.35
C ALA A 243 -12.15 10.48 27.55
N ASN A 244 -13.43 10.81 27.31
CA ASN A 244 -14.47 10.89 28.34
C ASN A 244 -15.62 9.88 28.14
N TYR A 245 -15.49 8.91 27.21
CA TYR A 245 -16.58 8.02 26.74
C TYR A 245 -17.37 7.31 27.87
N ASN A 246 -16.69 6.88 28.93
CA ASN A 246 -17.34 6.17 30.03
C ASN A 246 -17.97 7.04 31.11
N ASN A 247 -17.64 8.32 31.15
CA ASN A 247 -18.23 9.28 32.08
C ASN A 247 -19.47 9.98 31.48
N LEU A 248 -19.95 9.49 30.32
CA LEU A 248 -20.93 10.12 29.44
C LEU A 248 -22.39 10.09 29.92
N TYR A 249 -22.72 9.60 31.11
CA TYR A 249 -24.05 9.86 31.67
C TYR A 249 -24.30 11.37 31.87
N ASN A 250 -23.26 12.21 31.91
CA ASN A 250 -23.35 13.68 32.03
C ASN A 250 -22.67 14.51 30.92
N SER A 251 -21.93 13.90 29.99
CA SER A 251 -21.12 14.61 28.98
C SER A 251 -21.59 14.48 27.53
N LYS A 252 -22.79 13.92 27.26
CA LYS A 252 -23.49 14.13 25.97
C LYS A 252 -24.03 15.57 25.81
N LYS A 253 -23.41 16.55 26.46
CA LYS A 253 -23.67 17.95 26.11
C LYS A 253 -22.95 18.15 24.79
N ALA A 254 -23.73 18.43 23.74
CA ALA A 254 -23.17 18.87 22.47
C ALA A 254 -22.12 19.96 22.75
N PHE A 255 -20.96 19.86 22.09
CA PHE A 255 -20.07 21.02 22.02
C PHE A 255 -20.89 22.13 21.40
N LYS A 256 -21.04 23.24 22.13
CA LYS A 256 -21.98 24.29 21.74
C LYS A 256 -21.70 24.80 20.32
N ASP A 257 -20.43 24.74 19.92
CA ASP A 257 -19.92 25.37 18.71
C ASP A 257 -19.31 24.35 17.72
N TYR A 258 -19.48 23.04 17.93
CA TYR A 258 -18.93 22.00 17.03
C TYR A 258 -19.88 20.81 16.81
N ASP A 259 -20.09 20.43 15.55
CA ASP A 259 -20.85 19.23 15.17
C ASP A 259 -19.91 18.05 14.94
N ILE A 260 -19.89 17.12 15.90
CA ILE A 260 -19.04 15.92 15.86
C ILE A 260 -19.39 14.94 14.74
N ALA A 261 -20.59 15.04 14.16
CA ALA A 261 -21.01 14.17 13.07
C ALA A 261 -20.62 14.70 11.68
N LYS A 262 -19.98 15.88 11.60
CA LYS A 262 -19.76 16.60 10.34
C LYS A 262 -18.88 15.86 9.34
N TYR A 263 -17.76 15.29 9.78
CA TYR A 263 -16.74 14.72 8.88
C TYR A 263 -16.49 13.21 9.06
N THR A 264 -16.81 12.61 10.22
CA THR A 264 -16.60 11.17 10.49
C THR A 264 -15.21 10.66 10.06
N ILE A 265 -14.15 11.37 10.47
CA ILE A 265 -12.77 10.99 10.14
C ILE A 265 -12.38 9.71 10.91
N PRO A 266 -11.81 8.68 10.25
CA PRO A 266 -11.47 7.40 10.87
C PRO A 266 -10.16 7.49 11.68
N TYR A 267 -10.14 8.28 12.75
CA TYR A 267 -8.95 8.49 13.57
C TYR A 267 -8.43 7.21 14.24
N ASP A 268 -9.27 6.22 14.50
CA ASP A 268 -8.82 4.91 14.99
C ASP A 268 -7.81 4.27 14.04
N ASP A 269 -8.12 4.33 12.74
CA ASP A 269 -7.24 3.81 11.70
C ASP A 269 -6.05 4.73 11.43
N PHE A 270 -6.09 6.02 11.77
CA PHE A 270 -4.90 6.87 11.66
C PHE A 270 -3.93 6.60 12.80
N ASN A 271 -4.40 6.65 14.03
CA ASN A 271 -3.55 6.70 15.21
C ASN A 271 -4.09 5.99 16.45
N GLY A 272 -5.23 5.30 16.37
CA GLY A 272 -5.81 4.56 17.49
C GLY A 272 -6.50 5.44 18.53
N LEU A 273 -6.94 6.65 18.15
CA LEU A 273 -7.60 7.60 19.05
C LEU A 273 -8.95 7.11 19.59
N CYS A 274 -9.69 6.32 18.81
CA CYS A 274 -11.05 5.90 19.13
C CYS A 274 -11.12 4.51 19.76
N ASP A 275 -10.00 3.97 20.23
CA ASP A 275 -9.98 2.74 21.04
C ASP A 275 -10.51 3.04 22.43
N GLU A 276 -11.61 2.38 22.81
CA GLU A 276 -12.26 2.51 24.11
C GLU A 276 -11.35 2.19 25.32
N LYS A 277 -10.20 1.56 25.12
CA LYS A 277 -9.22 1.25 26.19
C LYS A 277 -8.06 2.23 26.22
N LEU A 278 -7.97 3.16 25.28
CA LEU A 278 -6.92 4.17 25.18
C LEU A 278 -7.53 5.58 25.24
N ARG A 279 -6.75 6.54 25.74
CA ARG A 279 -7.12 7.96 25.62
C ARG A 279 -5.91 8.89 25.64
N LEU A 280 -6.13 10.10 25.16
CA LEU A 280 -5.25 11.24 25.37
C LEU A 280 -5.58 11.88 26.72
N SER A 281 -4.67 11.80 27.69
CA SER A 281 -4.93 12.22 29.07
C SER A 281 -5.24 13.71 29.19
N GLN A 282 -4.60 14.56 28.38
CA GLN A 282 -4.83 16.00 28.37
C GLN A 282 -6.24 16.39 27.93
N LEU A 283 -6.98 15.50 27.24
CA LEU A 283 -8.38 15.73 26.83
C LEU A 283 -9.40 15.18 27.84
N SER A 284 -8.94 14.42 28.84
CA SER A 284 -9.81 13.90 29.90
C SER A 284 -10.21 15.02 30.86
N TYR A 285 -11.51 15.18 31.11
CA TYR A 285 -11.98 16.15 32.10
C TYR A 285 -11.72 15.75 33.55
N GLN A 286 -11.34 14.49 33.79
CA GLN A 286 -10.92 14.05 35.11
C GLN A 286 -9.52 14.56 35.43
N VAL A 287 -8.65 14.61 34.42
CA VAL A 287 -7.27 15.09 34.51
C VAL A 287 -7.24 16.62 34.36
N ASN A 288 -7.90 17.15 33.32
CA ASN A 288 -7.95 18.57 33.02
C ASN A 288 -9.39 19.10 33.00
N LYS A 289 -9.90 19.48 34.18
CA LYS A 289 -11.27 20.00 34.35
C LYS A 289 -11.52 21.30 33.58
N ALA A 290 -10.48 22.08 33.28
CA ALA A 290 -10.61 23.38 32.61
C ALA A 290 -11.15 23.22 31.17
N ASN A 291 -10.84 22.10 30.52
CA ASN A 291 -11.26 21.82 29.14
C ASN A 291 -12.79 21.73 28.98
N LYS A 292 -13.57 21.52 30.06
CA LYS A 292 -15.05 21.48 29.98
C LYS A 292 -15.67 22.80 29.51
N LYS A 293 -14.96 23.91 29.69
CA LYS A 293 -15.45 25.26 29.39
C LYS A 293 -14.50 26.06 28.50
N ALA A 294 -13.37 25.45 28.10
CA ALA A 294 -12.39 26.10 27.25
C ALA A 294 -12.80 25.95 25.77
N ASN A 295 -12.29 26.85 24.93
CA ASN A 295 -12.20 26.56 23.52
C ASN A 295 -11.10 25.51 23.33
N LEU A 296 -11.43 24.32 22.84
CA LEU A 296 -10.48 23.21 22.72
C LEU A 296 -9.36 23.52 21.72
N MET A 297 -9.60 24.41 20.76
CA MET A 297 -8.56 24.85 19.83
C MET A 297 -7.40 25.59 20.50
N ASP A 298 -7.59 26.13 21.71
CA ASP A 298 -6.53 26.77 22.49
C ASP A 298 -5.51 25.76 23.04
N LEU A 299 -5.81 24.44 22.97
CA LEU A 299 -4.88 23.37 23.36
C LEU A 299 -3.79 23.13 22.32
N TYR A 300 -3.95 23.66 21.10
CA TYR A 300 -2.94 23.53 20.05
C TYR A 300 -1.86 24.59 20.15
N GLU A 301 -0.63 24.19 19.85
CA GLU A 301 0.44 25.10 19.46
C GLU A 301 0.28 25.42 17.96
N LYS A 302 0.21 26.71 17.60
CA LYS A 302 0.31 27.12 16.18
C LYS A 302 1.77 27.01 15.74
N VAL A 303 2.01 26.27 14.67
CA VAL A 303 3.37 25.95 14.22
C VAL A 303 3.59 26.32 12.77
N THR A 304 4.86 26.51 12.42
CA THR A 304 5.33 26.53 11.04
C THR A 304 6.56 25.64 10.94
N VAL A 305 6.40 24.44 10.37
CA VAL A 305 7.47 23.43 10.25
C VAL A 305 7.72 23.18 8.78
N ASN A 306 8.99 23.24 8.36
CA ASN A 306 9.34 23.22 6.93
C ASN A 306 8.50 24.23 6.11
N GLY A 307 8.17 25.40 6.67
CA GLY A 307 7.31 26.42 6.03
C GLY A 307 5.83 26.04 5.84
N LEU A 308 5.39 24.87 6.33
CA LEU A 308 3.98 24.46 6.35
C LEU A 308 3.34 24.98 7.64
N LYS A 309 2.23 25.71 7.52
CA LYS A 309 1.52 26.25 8.68
C LYS A 309 0.47 25.27 9.17
N GLY A 310 0.18 25.31 10.45
CA GLY A 310 -0.92 24.55 11.03
C GLY A 310 -0.82 24.44 12.53
N TYR A 311 -1.19 23.27 13.04
CA TYR A 311 -1.39 23.02 14.46
C TYR A 311 -0.62 21.78 14.92
N LYS A 312 -0.04 21.87 16.12
CA LYS A 312 0.61 20.77 16.82
C LYS A 312 -0.10 20.54 18.15
N PHE A 313 -0.42 19.29 18.44
CA PHE A 313 -0.92 18.88 19.74
C PHE A 313 -0.06 17.76 20.31
N THR A 314 0.16 17.81 21.63
CA THR A 314 0.90 16.79 22.36
C THR A 314 0.14 16.38 23.60
N SER A 315 0.20 15.11 23.95
CA SER A 315 -0.42 14.60 25.18
C SER A 315 0.30 13.33 25.62
N ASN A 316 0.23 13.04 26.92
CA ASN A 316 0.43 11.68 27.37
C ASN A 316 -0.78 10.82 26.96
N THR A 317 -0.55 9.53 26.90
CA THR A 317 -1.56 8.53 26.57
C THR A 317 -1.78 7.68 27.80
N GLU A 318 -3.02 7.26 28.02
CA GLU A 318 -3.38 6.38 29.12
C GLU A 318 -4.14 5.17 28.57
N SER A 319 -4.02 4.05 29.27
CA SER A 319 -4.72 2.82 28.98
C SER A 319 -5.43 2.27 30.20
N ARG A 320 -6.43 1.43 29.97
CA ARG A 320 -7.13 0.68 31.00
C ARG A 320 -7.28 -0.78 30.60
N SER A 321 -7.47 -1.67 31.58
CA SER A 321 -7.51 -3.12 31.37
C SER A 321 -8.72 -3.59 30.55
N HIS A 322 -9.87 -2.95 30.72
CA HIS A 322 -11.10 -3.23 29.97
C HIS A 322 -11.97 -1.98 29.91
N ILE A 323 -12.98 -1.98 29.02
CA ILE A 323 -13.85 -0.82 28.81
C ILE A 323 -14.47 -0.32 30.12
N ASN A 324 -14.84 -1.14 31.09
CA ASN A 324 -15.46 -0.65 32.34
C ASN A 324 -14.47 -0.31 33.47
N ALA A 325 -13.15 -0.36 33.23
CA ALA A 325 -12.17 -0.11 34.29
C ALA A 325 -12.07 1.40 34.58
N SER A 326 -12.03 1.74 35.86
CA SER A 326 -11.82 3.10 36.36
C SER A 326 -10.36 3.53 36.33
N ASP A 327 -9.46 2.56 36.44
CA ASP A 327 -8.04 2.80 36.65
C ASP A 327 -7.33 2.98 35.31
N TRP A 328 -6.92 4.21 35.06
CA TRP A 328 -6.11 4.59 33.90
C TRP A 328 -4.64 4.56 34.29
N LYS A 329 -3.82 4.00 33.40
CA LYS A 329 -2.37 3.87 33.56
C LYS A 329 -1.66 4.49 32.38
N ASP A 330 -0.58 5.22 32.63
CA ASP A 330 0.25 5.81 31.59
C ASP A 330 0.67 4.75 30.55
N LYS A 331 0.51 5.10 29.28
CA LYS A 331 0.76 4.21 28.13
C LYS A 331 1.60 4.86 27.02
N GLY A 332 2.40 5.85 27.39
CA GLY A 332 3.32 6.52 26.48
C GLY A 332 2.85 7.90 26.06
N ASN A 333 3.26 8.33 24.88
CA ASN A 333 3.15 9.72 24.45
C ASN A 333 2.60 9.86 23.04
N PHE A 334 1.93 10.97 22.79
CA PHE A 334 1.28 11.26 21.54
C PHE A 334 1.65 12.65 21.02
N VAL A 335 1.90 12.72 19.72
CA VAL A 335 2.13 13.96 18.97
C VAL A 335 1.37 13.88 17.66
N ILE A 336 0.67 14.96 17.31
CA ILE A 336 0.04 15.13 16.01
C ILE A 336 0.36 16.51 15.44
N TYR A 337 0.63 16.52 14.15
CA TYR A 337 0.71 17.69 13.30
C TYR A 337 -0.44 17.65 12.30
N ILE A 338 -1.18 18.76 12.21
CA ILE A 338 -2.21 18.99 11.19
C ILE A 338 -1.79 20.25 10.44
N LEU A 339 -1.36 20.07 9.20
CA LEU A 339 -0.63 21.07 8.42
C LEU A 339 -1.31 21.34 7.08
N GLU A 340 -1.14 22.55 6.58
CA GLU A 340 -1.40 22.86 5.18
C GLU A 340 -0.55 21.96 4.27
N HIS A 341 -1.14 21.51 3.17
CA HIS A 341 -0.39 20.80 2.15
C HIS A 341 0.48 21.78 1.34
N PRO A 342 1.76 21.46 1.04
CA PRO A 342 2.69 22.41 0.43
C PRO A 342 2.27 22.90 -0.96
N THR A 343 1.56 22.08 -1.73
CA THR A 343 1.30 22.32 -3.17
C THR A 343 -0.17 22.22 -3.57
N ASN A 344 -1.04 21.68 -2.70
CA ASN A 344 -2.40 21.32 -3.06
C ASN A 344 -3.38 21.79 -1.99
N PRO A 345 -4.05 22.94 -2.17
CA PRO A 345 -4.90 23.54 -1.13
C PRO A 345 -6.16 22.72 -0.80
N LYS A 346 -6.50 21.70 -1.62
CA LYS A 346 -7.60 20.79 -1.31
C LYS A 346 -7.23 19.71 -0.29
N LEU A 347 -5.93 19.49 -0.08
CA LEU A 347 -5.42 18.49 0.84
C LEU A 347 -5.00 19.14 2.15
N THR A 348 -5.29 18.47 3.26
CA THR A 348 -4.73 18.77 4.58
C THR A 348 -3.86 17.60 5.02
N LEU A 349 -2.61 17.88 5.37
CA LEU A 349 -1.65 16.86 5.77
C LEU A 349 -1.78 16.58 7.28
N VAL A 350 -1.93 15.33 7.65
CA VAL A 350 -1.88 14.86 9.03
C VAL A 350 -0.66 13.98 9.20
N VAL A 351 0.19 14.28 10.19
CA VAL A 351 1.29 13.42 10.61
C VAL A 351 1.13 13.17 12.10
N SER A 352 0.83 11.94 12.50
CA SER A 352 0.52 11.61 13.90
C SER A 352 1.18 10.33 14.35
N SER A 353 1.66 10.31 15.59
CA SER A 353 2.08 9.10 16.27
C SER A 353 0.85 8.27 16.68
N ASN A 354 1.01 6.98 16.96
CA ASN A 354 -0.09 6.19 17.56
C ASN A 354 -0.29 6.53 19.05
N VAL A 355 -1.53 6.40 19.54
CA VAL A 355 -1.92 6.62 20.95
C VAL A 355 -1.36 5.54 21.89
N ALA A 356 -0.67 4.52 21.39
CA ALA A 356 -0.04 3.45 22.19
C ALA A 356 1.48 3.35 22.00
N ASN A 357 2.16 4.45 21.64
CA ASN A 357 3.62 4.50 21.57
C ASN A 357 4.24 4.53 22.97
N ASP A 358 4.35 3.35 23.59
CA ASP A 358 5.04 3.21 24.87
C ASP A 358 6.57 3.36 24.71
N LYS A 359 7.26 3.66 25.82
CA LYS A 359 8.72 3.72 25.95
C LYS A 359 9.45 4.92 25.32
N ASN A 360 8.78 5.82 24.62
CA ASN A 360 9.39 7.03 24.06
C ASN A 360 8.88 8.28 24.77
N THR A 361 9.72 9.31 24.87
CA THR A 361 9.33 10.63 25.38
C THR A 361 8.53 11.42 24.33
N ILE A 362 7.83 12.48 24.75
CA ILE A 362 7.19 13.43 23.83
C ILE A 362 8.24 14.01 22.86
N ALA A 363 9.41 14.41 23.36
CA ALA A 363 10.47 15.00 22.54
C ALA A 363 11.02 14.03 21.49
N GLU A 364 11.20 12.74 21.82
CA GLU A 364 11.62 11.73 20.84
C GLU A 364 10.55 11.48 19.78
N THR A 365 9.29 11.40 20.21
CA THR A 365 8.15 11.22 19.30
C THR A 365 8.05 12.41 18.34
N ASP A 366 8.13 13.63 18.87
CA ASP A 366 8.10 14.88 18.13
C ASP A 366 9.24 14.96 17.10
N ALA A 367 10.47 14.62 17.52
CA ALA A 367 11.63 14.62 16.65
C ALA A 367 11.48 13.65 15.46
N VAL A 368 10.90 12.45 15.67
CA VAL A 368 10.65 11.50 14.58
C VAL A 368 9.64 12.05 13.58
N LEU A 369 8.52 12.61 14.05
CA LEU A 369 7.53 13.21 13.16
C LEU A 369 8.11 14.41 12.39
N MET A 370 8.91 15.26 13.06
CA MET A 370 9.59 16.37 12.41
C MET A 370 10.61 15.92 11.36
N LYS A 371 11.30 14.78 11.51
CA LYS A 371 12.18 14.25 10.45
C LYS A 371 11.41 14.01 9.15
N PHE A 372 10.21 13.40 9.25
CA PHE A 372 9.36 13.19 8.09
C PHE A 372 8.90 14.52 7.48
N ILE A 373 8.39 15.45 8.29
CA ILE A 373 7.88 16.75 7.81
C ILE A 373 9.00 17.58 7.14
N ASN A 374 10.20 17.60 7.73
CA ASN A 374 11.37 18.29 7.17
C ASN A 374 11.95 17.59 5.94
N ALA A 375 11.64 16.31 5.72
CA ALA A 375 12.01 15.60 4.50
C ALA A 375 11.10 15.96 3.31
N ILE A 376 9.95 16.61 3.51
CA ILE A 376 9.00 16.94 2.45
C ILE A 376 9.63 17.88 1.41
N LYS A 377 9.59 17.39 0.16
CA LYS A 377 9.82 18.03 -1.14
C LYS A 377 8.91 19.26 -1.31
N LYS A 378 9.43 20.46 -1.52
CA LYS A 378 8.61 21.61 -1.97
C LYS A 378 8.64 21.75 -3.47
#